data_AF-A0A359E125-F1
#
_entry.id   AF-A0A359E125-F1
#
_cell.length_a   1.000
_cell.length_b   1.000
_cell.length_c   1.000
_cell.angle_alpha   90.00
_cell.angle_beta   90.00
_cell.angle_gamma   90.00
#
_symmetry.space_group_name_H-M   'P 1'
#
loop_
_entity.id
_entity.type
_entity.pdbx_description
1 polymer ?
#
loop_
_entity_poly.entity_id
_entity_poly.type
_entity_poly.pdbx_seq_one_letter_code
_entity_poly.pdbx_strand_id
1 'polypeptide(L)'
;MNWENFSIIEVAEINQISEDIASVSELSTELDLIAQQIDVARQDTRVEKADFDIGFAQLEYYPFTDRKSNYGFSVGVTLPIFKDNKPQIAERKMDELELRSEYDAEQFQDSVNKIREFEHLKNLIAHHELIQEKKEKLNLLAMTDNLA
;
A
#
# COMPACT_ATOMS: atom_id res chain seq x y z
N MET A 1 -36.37 -22.44 -3.12
CA MET A 1 -35.30 -21.51 -3.57
C MET A 1 -35.73 -20.97 -4.92
N ASN A 2 -35.99 -19.67 -4.99
CA ASN A 2 -36.57 -19.04 -6.18
C ASN A 2 -35.42 -18.60 -7.10
N TRP A 3 -35.11 -19.44 -8.10
CA TRP A 3 -34.02 -19.20 -9.06
C TRP A 3 -34.36 -18.13 -10.11
N GLU A 4 -35.62 -17.67 -10.14
CA GLU A 4 -36.13 -16.67 -11.09
C GLU A 4 -35.53 -15.26 -10.94
N ASN A 5 -34.90 -14.97 -9.79
CA ASN A 5 -34.28 -13.66 -9.52
C ASN A 5 -32.76 -13.63 -9.78
N PHE A 6 -32.16 -14.72 -10.27
CA PHE A 6 -30.76 -14.73 -10.67
C PHE A 6 -30.64 -14.35 -12.15
N SER A 7 -30.27 -13.10 -12.41
CA SER A 7 -29.74 -12.70 -13.71
C SER A 7 -28.38 -13.37 -13.89
N ILE A 8 -28.25 -14.17 -14.95
CA ILE A 8 -26.97 -14.74 -15.37
C ILE A 8 -26.19 -13.58 -15.99
N ILE A 9 -25.05 -13.24 -15.39
CA ILE A 9 -24.14 -12.21 -15.91
C ILE A 9 -23.64 -12.68 -17.27
N GLU A 10 -23.75 -11.82 -18.29
CA GLU A 10 -23.29 -12.16 -19.64
C GLU A 10 -21.76 -12.18 -19.70
N VAL A 11 -21.20 -13.04 -20.56
CA VAL A 11 -19.73 -13.14 -20.72
C VAL A 11 -19.12 -11.81 -21.16
N ALA A 12 -19.86 -11.02 -21.94
CA ALA A 12 -19.49 -9.66 -22.32
C ALA A 12 -19.34 -8.73 -21.10
N GLU A 13 -20.25 -8.82 -20.14
CA GLU A 13 -20.17 -8.06 -18.88
C GLU A 13 -18.99 -8.52 -18.02
N ILE A 14 -18.72 -9.83 -17.95
CA ILE A 14 -17.54 -10.36 -17.23
C ILE A 14 -16.24 -9.84 -17.86
N ASN A 15 -16.16 -9.81 -19.19
CA ASN A 15 -14.98 -9.34 -19.90
C ASN A 15 -14.77 -7.83 -19.69
N GLN A 16 -15.84 -7.05 -19.71
CA GLN A 16 -15.78 -5.61 -19.45
C GLN A 16 -15.38 -5.30 -18.01
N ILE A 17 -15.95 -6.01 -17.02
CA ILE A 17 -15.54 -5.91 -15.61
C ILE A 17 -14.07 -6.33 -15.43
N SER A 18 -13.62 -7.37 -16.13
CA SER A 18 -12.21 -7.80 -16.10
C SER A 18 -11.26 -6.73 -16.65
N GLU A 19 -11.63 -6.06 -17.74
CA GLU A 19 -10.84 -4.97 -18.31
C GLU A 19 -10.84 -3.75 -17.39
N ASP A 20 -11.98 -3.41 -16.80
CA ASP A 20 -12.10 -2.33 -15.83
C ASP A 20 -11.25 -2.61 -14.58
N ILE A 21 -11.31 -3.82 -14.01
CA ILE A 21 -10.47 -4.22 -12.86
C ILE A 21 -8.98 -4.20 -13.22
N ALA A 22 -8.61 -4.68 -14.41
CA ALA A 22 -7.21 -4.62 -14.86
C ALA A 22 -6.71 -3.18 -15.06
N SER A 23 -7.61 -2.24 -15.38
CA SER A 23 -7.30 -0.83 -15.51
C SER A 23 -7.20 -0.10 -14.16
N VAL A 24 -7.88 -0.61 -13.13
CA VAL A 24 -7.81 -0.08 -11.77
C VAL A 24 -6.60 -0.67 -11.06
N SER A 25 -5.49 0.07 -11.10
CA SER A 25 -4.29 -0.22 -10.32
C SER A 25 -4.51 0.13 -8.83
N GLU A 26 -5.40 -0.57 -8.14
CA GLU A 26 -5.44 -0.52 -6.68
C GLU A 26 -4.21 -1.26 -6.13
N LEU A 27 -3.45 -0.59 -5.26
CA LEU A 27 -2.37 -1.25 -4.52
C LEU A 27 -2.97 -2.36 -3.65
N SER A 28 -2.25 -3.48 -3.51
CA SER A 28 -2.65 -4.52 -2.57
C SER A 28 -2.66 -3.96 -1.14
N THR A 29 -3.57 -4.43 -0.29
CA THR A 29 -3.61 -4.03 1.12
C THR A 29 -2.28 -4.30 1.86
N GLU A 30 -1.55 -5.31 1.40
CA GLU A 30 -0.23 -5.67 1.90
C GLU A 30 0.83 -4.61 1.54
N LEU A 31 0.82 -4.11 0.29
CA LEU A 31 1.68 -3.00 -0.13
C LEU A 31 1.39 -1.71 0.63
N ASP A 32 0.11 -1.40 0.85
CA ASP A 32 -0.29 -0.24 1.65
C ASP A 32 0.20 -0.33 3.10
N LEU A 33 0.17 -1.53 3.68
CA LEU A 33 0.67 -1.78 5.04
C LEU A 33 2.19 -1.58 5.12
N ILE A 34 2.95 -2.11 4.16
CA ILE A 34 4.41 -1.92 4.10
C ILE A 34 4.74 -0.44 3.88
N ALA A 35 3.99 0.26 3.01
CA ALA A 35 4.18 1.71 2.79
C ALA A 35 4.01 2.52 4.07
N GLN A 36 3.00 2.20 4.89
CA GLN A 36 2.80 2.85 6.19
C GLN A 36 3.95 2.54 7.16
N GLN A 37 4.47 1.31 7.18
CA GLN A 37 5.61 0.95 8.03
C GLN A 37 6.88 1.74 7.64
N ILE A 38 7.13 1.94 6.34
CA ILE A 38 8.23 2.78 5.86
C ILE A 38 8.09 4.23 6.38
N ASP A 39 6.87 4.78 6.36
CA ASP A 39 6.64 6.15 6.83
C ASP A 39 6.84 6.29 8.35
N VAL A 40 6.44 5.27 9.12
CA VAL A 40 6.73 5.22 10.56
C VAL A 40 8.24 5.14 10.81
N ALA A 41 8.96 4.24 10.14
CA ALA A 41 10.41 4.10 10.27
C ALA A 41 11.18 5.40 9.91
N ARG A 42 10.68 6.14 8.91
CA ARG A 42 11.20 7.47 8.55
C ARG A 42 10.98 8.51 9.63
N GLN A 43 9.81 8.50 10.27
CA GLN A 43 9.54 9.41 11.39
C GLN A 43 10.44 9.08 12.57
N ASP A 44 10.61 7.80 12.92
CA ASP A 44 11.49 7.37 14.00
C ASP A 44 12.94 7.78 13.73
N THR A 45 13.42 7.60 12.51
CA THR A 45 14.76 8.07 12.11
C THR A 45 14.90 9.60 12.24
N ARG A 46 13.83 10.36 11.97
CA ARG A 46 13.84 11.83 12.11
C ARG A 46 13.86 12.25 13.57
N VAL A 47 13.08 11.58 14.42
CA VAL A 47 13.07 11.81 15.87
C VAL A 47 14.46 11.54 16.43
N GLU A 48 15.08 10.42 16.08
CA GLU A 48 16.44 10.08 16.53
C GLU A 48 17.49 11.11 16.08
N LYS A 49 17.39 11.58 14.83
CA LYS A 49 18.29 12.65 14.35
C LYS A 49 18.09 13.97 15.09
N ALA A 50 16.86 14.23 15.54
CA ALA A 50 16.46 15.41 16.29
C ALA A 50 16.60 15.25 17.81
N ASP A 51 16.97 14.05 18.30
CA ASP A 51 17.22 13.77 19.71
C ASP A 51 18.57 14.37 20.14
N PHE A 52 18.59 15.69 20.22
CA PHE A 52 19.65 16.44 20.85
C PHE A 52 19.04 17.70 21.45
N ASP A 53 19.47 18.02 22.67
CA ASP A 53 19.06 19.25 23.32
C ASP A 53 19.58 20.45 22.49
N ILE A 54 18.66 21.21 21.90
CA ILE A 54 18.96 22.45 21.16
C ILE A 54 19.17 23.64 22.10
N GLY A 55 18.86 23.46 23.40
CA GLY A 55 18.91 24.48 24.43
C GLY A 55 17.53 24.76 25.04
N PHE A 56 17.44 25.86 25.79
CA PHE A 56 16.24 26.20 26.57
C PHE A 56 15.87 27.67 26.45
N ALA A 57 14.58 27.96 26.61
CA ALA A 57 14.07 29.30 26.89
C ALA A 57 13.19 29.21 28.13
N GLN A 58 13.48 30.02 29.15
CA GLN A 58 12.81 29.97 30.43
C GLN A 58 12.47 31.38 30.93
N LEU A 59 11.27 31.52 31.48
CA LEU A 59 10.83 32.70 32.24
C LEU A 59 11.00 32.41 33.73
N GLU A 60 11.60 33.35 34.44
CA GLU A 60 11.96 33.19 35.84
C GLU A 60 11.24 34.27 36.67
N TYR A 61 10.74 33.89 37.84
CA TYR A 61 10.09 34.80 38.77
C TYR A 61 10.84 34.80 40.11
N TYR A 62 11.28 36.00 40.52
CA TYR A 62 12.13 36.21 41.69
C TYR A 62 11.47 37.16 42.70
N PRO A 63 10.53 36.67 43.53
CA PRO A 63 9.71 37.51 44.42
C PRO A 63 10.47 38.10 45.62
N PHE A 64 11.66 37.59 45.96
CA PHE A 64 12.42 37.97 47.16
C PHE A 64 13.83 38.49 46.82
N THR A 65 13.94 39.39 45.84
CA THR A 65 15.23 39.96 45.43
C THR A 65 15.19 41.49 45.44
N ASP A 66 16.30 42.15 45.78
CA ASP A 66 16.44 43.63 45.71
C ASP A 66 16.52 44.18 44.27
N ARG A 67 16.09 43.40 43.27
CA ARG A 67 16.12 43.78 41.85
C ARG A 67 14.91 44.65 41.53
N LYS A 68 15.07 45.59 40.58
CA LYS A 68 13.96 46.45 40.09
C LYS A 68 12.83 45.70 39.37
N SER A 69 13.06 44.46 38.95
CA SER A 69 12.08 43.60 38.29
C SER A 69 12.07 42.22 38.95
N ASN A 70 10.87 41.71 39.22
CA ASN A 70 10.66 40.36 39.73
C ASN A 70 10.64 39.31 38.61
N TYR A 71 10.81 39.72 37.36
CA TYR A 71 10.78 38.83 36.19
C TYR A 71 12.16 38.79 35.52
N GLY A 72 12.59 37.58 35.16
CA GLY A 72 13.77 37.28 34.37
C GLY A 72 13.43 36.42 33.15
N PHE A 73 14.29 36.45 32.14
CA PHE A 73 14.22 35.58 30.99
C PHE A 73 15.62 35.06 30.70
N SER A 74 15.75 33.76 30.51
CA SER A 74 17.01 33.06 30.25
C SER A 74 16.89 32.20 29.00
N VAL A 75 17.90 32.29 28.14
CA VAL A 75 18.01 31.45 26.94
C VAL A 75 19.39 30.80 26.93
N GLY A 76 19.42 29.49 26.70
CA GLY A 76 20.64 28.75 26.40
C GLY A 76 20.52 28.09 25.03
N VAL A 77 21.61 28.03 24.27
CA VAL A 77 21.70 27.26 23.03
C VAL A 77 22.77 26.20 23.21
N THR A 78 22.45 24.95 22.89
CA THR A 78 23.37 23.82 23.01
C THR A 78 23.79 23.35 21.62
N LEU A 79 25.10 23.32 21.37
CA LEU A 79 25.70 22.80 20.14
C LEU A 79 26.49 21.52 20.45
N PRO A 80 25.95 20.32 20.14
CA PRO A 80 26.67 19.08 20.38
C PRO A 80 27.80 18.90 19.36
N ILE A 81 29.05 18.87 19.81
CA ILE A 81 30.22 18.67 18.95
C ILE A 81 30.41 17.18 18.60
N PHE A 82 30.00 16.28 19.49
CA PHE A 82 29.96 14.83 19.26
C PHE A 82 28.54 14.32 19.52
N LYS A 83 28.02 13.51 18.60
CA LYS A 83 26.73 12.83 18.74
C LYS A 83 26.97 11.37 19.11
N ASP A 84 26.40 10.93 20.23
CA ASP A 84 26.57 9.57 20.73
C ASP A 84 25.60 8.56 20.08
N ASN A 85 24.50 9.04 19.48
CA ASN A 85 23.46 8.20 18.87
C ASN A 85 23.73 7.84 17.39
N LYS A 86 24.95 8.03 16.88
CA LYS A 86 25.31 7.65 15.50
C LYS A 86 25.03 6.18 15.17
N PRO A 87 25.29 5.20 16.06
CA PRO A 87 24.97 3.80 15.80
C PRO A 87 23.46 3.56 15.65
N GLN A 88 22.63 4.15 16.50
CA GLN A 88 21.17 4.02 16.46
C GLN A 88 20.57 4.63 15.19
N ILE A 89 21.09 5.78 14.73
CA ILE A 89 20.68 6.38 13.45
C ILE A 89 21.06 5.47 12.27
N ALA A 90 22.21 4.79 12.35
CA ALA A 90 22.64 3.88 11.30
C ALA A 90 21.75 2.62 11.26
N GLU A 91 21.42 2.05 12.42
CA GLU A 91 20.49 0.92 12.57
C GLU A 91 19.12 1.27 11.98
N ARG A 92 18.48 2.37 12.41
CA ARG A 92 17.17 2.77 11.87
C ARG A 92 17.17 3.04 10.36
N LYS A 93 18.31 3.49 9.81
CA LYS A 93 18.46 3.64 8.36
C LYS A 93 18.56 2.29 7.64
N MET A 94 19.16 1.29 8.26
CA MET A 94 19.17 -0.07 7.70
C MET A 94 17.75 -0.64 7.72
N ASP A 95 17.01 -0.44 8.81
CA ASP A 95 15.60 -0.86 8.88
C ASP A 95 14.75 -0.20 7.78
N GLU A 96 14.94 1.11 7.52
CA GLU A 96 14.26 1.81 6.42
C GLU A 96 14.63 1.20 5.05
N LEU A 97 15.89 0.83 4.85
CA LEU A 97 16.36 0.21 3.60
C LEU A 97 15.79 -1.20 3.41
N GLU A 98 15.72 -2.00 4.47
CA GLU A 98 15.16 -3.35 4.45
C GLU A 98 13.67 -3.30 4.10
N LEU A 99 12.88 -2.47 4.79
CA LEU A 99 11.45 -2.29 4.50
C LEU A 99 11.21 -1.80 3.07
N ARG A 100 12.08 -0.93 2.55
CA ARG A 100 11.97 -0.45 1.18
C ARG A 100 12.29 -1.55 0.16
N SER A 101 13.27 -2.40 0.46
CA SER A 101 13.58 -3.57 -0.37
C SER A 101 12.43 -4.58 -0.36
N GLU A 102 11.77 -4.76 0.78
CA GLU A 102 10.58 -5.62 0.92
C GLU A 102 9.41 -5.07 0.11
N TYR A 103 9.15 -3.76 0.20
CA TYR A 103 8.14 -3.09 -0.62
C TYR A 103 8.38 -3.28 -2.12
N ASP A 104 9.62 -3.11 -2.59
CA ASP A 104 9.96 -3.26 -4.01
C ASP A 104 9.75 -4.72 -4.48
N ALA A 105 10.06 -5.70 -3.63
CA ALA A 105 9.85 -7.11 -3.91
C ALA A 105 8.35 -7.46 -3.98
N GLU A 106 7.57 -6.99 -3.01
CA GLU A 106 6.14 -7.24 -2.96
C GLU A 106 5.41 -6.53 -4.11
N GLN A 107 5.87 -5.34 -4.49
CA GLN A 107 5.30 -4.59 -5.62
C GLN A 107 5.50 -5.34 -6.92
N PHE A 108 6.69 -5.90 -7.10
CA PHE A 108 6.98 -6.75 -8.24
C PHE A 108 6.09 -7.99 -8.25
N GLN A 109 5.95 -8.67 -7.12
CA GLN A 109 5.14 -9.89 -7.01
C GLN A 109 3.65 -9.62 -7.24
N ASP A 110 3.09 -8.56 -6.66
CA ASP A 110 1.70 -8.11 -6.89
C ASP A 110 1.46 -7.83 -8.38
N SER A 111 2.39 -7.15 -9.04
CA SER A 111 2.28 -6.86 -10.48
C SER A 111 2.26 -8.13 -11.34
N VAL A 112 3.11 -9.12 -11.01
CA VAL A 112 3.16 -10.40 -11.71
C VAL A 112 1.89 -11.22 -11.46
N ASN A 113 1.40 -11.24 -10.22
CA ASN A 113 0.17 -11.94 -9.86
C ASN A 113 -1.04 -11.37 -10.60
N LYS A 114 -1.18 -10.04 -10.66
CA LYS A 114 -2.26 -9.37 -11.42
C LYS A 114 -2.25 -9.75 -12.89
N ILE A 115 -1.08 -9.75 -13.54
CA ILE A 115 -0.95 -10.19 -14.94
C ILE A 115 -1.37 -11.66 -15.09
N ARG A 116 -0.92 -12.53 -14.19
CA ARG A 116 -1.23 -13.97 -14.23
C ARG A 116 -2.72 -14.24 -14.05
N GLU A 117 -3.36 -13.56 -13.12
CA GLU A 117 -4.80 -13.68 -12.86
C GLU A 117 -5.63 -13.19 -14.04
N PHE A 118 -5.23 -12.07 -14.64
CA PHE A 118 -5.87 -11.54 -15.85
C PHE A 118 -5.75 -12.50 -17.04
N GLU A 119 -4.56 -13.06 -17.29
CA GLU A 119 -4.35 -14.08 -18.33
C GLU A 119 -5.21 -15.33 -18.09
N HIS A 120 -5.28 -15.78 -16.84
CA HIS A 120 -6.10 -16.93 -16.45
C HIS A 120 -7.59 -16.66 -16.73
N LEU A 121 -8.10 -15.47 -16.38
CA LEU A 121 -9.47 -15.08 -16.63
C LEU A 121 -9.79 -15.00 -18.14
N LYS A 122 -8.89 -14.42 -18.95
CA LYS A 122 -9.04 -14.42 -20.42
C LYS A 122 -9.11 -15.83 -21.00
N ASN A 123 -8.28 -16.75 -20.49
CA ASN A 123 -8.30 -18.13 -20.96
C ASN A 123 -9.64 -18.83 -20.61
N LEU A 124 -10.19 -18.59 -19.42
CA LEU A 124 -11.50 -19.11 -19.03
C LEU A 124 -12.63 -18.59 -19.93
N ILE A 125 -12.61 -17.30 -20.27
CA ILE A 125 -13.58 -16.68 -21.19
C ILE A 125 -13.50 -17.35 -22.56
N ALA A 126 -12.29 -17.44 -23.13
CA ALA A 126 -12.09 -18.09 -24.43
C ALA A 126 -12.54 -19.55 -24.43
N HIS A 127 -12.28 -20.28 -23.34
CA HIS A 127 -12.72 -21.67 -23.22
C HIS A 127 -14.24 -21.79 -23.15
N HIS A 128 -14.92 -20.85 -22.47
CA HIS A 128 -16.37 -20.81 -22.41
C HIS A 128 -16.99 -20.55 -23.79
N GLU A 129 -16.48 -19.57 -24.53
CA GLU A 129 -16.93 -19.27 -25.90
C GLU A 129 -16.80 -20.49 -26.81
N LEU A 130 -15.67 -21.20 -26.71
CA LEU A 130 -15.41 -22.41 -27.50
C LEU A 130 -16.38 -23.55 -27.15
N ILE A 131 -16.75 -23.70 -25.86
CA ILE A 131 -17.76 -24.66 -25.43
C ILE A 131 -19.15 -24.29 -25.99
N GLN A 132 -19.52 -23.00 -25.95
CA GLN A 132 -20.81 -22.55 -26.50
C GLN A 132 -20.90 -22.79 -28.01
N GLU A 133 -19.84 -22.46 -28.76
CA GLU A 133 -19.78 -22.73 -30.20
C GLU A 133 -19.93 -24.23 -30.51
N LYS A 134 -19.26 -25.09 -29.73
CA LYS A 134 -19.40 -26.55 -29.86
C LYS A 134 -20.81 -27.03 -29.54
N LYS A 135 -21.44 -26.46 -28.51
CA LYS A 135 -22.82 -26.78 -28.12
C LYS A 135 -23.81 -26.40 -29.23
N GLU A 136 -23.66 -25.22 -29.82
CA GLU A 136 -24.49 -24.79 -30.96
C GLU A 136 -24.30 -25.70 -32.18
N LYS A 137 -23.06 -26.03 -32.54
CA LYS A 137 -22.77 -26.98 -33.63
C LYS A 137 -23.41 -28.35 -33.40
N LEU A 138 -23.32 -28.89 -32.19
CA LEU A 138 -23.95 -30.16 -31.81
C LEU A 138 -25.49 -30.09 -31.87
N ASN A 139 -26.08 -28.98 -31.42
CA ASN A 139 -27.53 -28.79 -31.45
C ASN A 139 -28.05 -28.68 -32.90
N LEU A 140 -27.34 -27.97 -33.77
CA LEU A 140 -27.65 -27.89 -35.20
C LEU A 140 -27.59 -29.26 -35.87
N LEU A 141 -26.56 -30.06 -35.58
CA LEU A 141 -26.43 -31.44 -36.08
C LEU A 141 -27.61 -32.33 -35.66
N ALA A 142 -27.99 -32.27 -34.38
CA ALA A 142 -29.14 -33.01 -33.87
C ALA A 142 -30.47 -32.58 -34.50
N MET A 143 -30.64 -31.30 -34.84
CA MET A 143 -31.82 -30.82 -35.55
C MET A 143 -31.86 -31.26 -37.01
N THR A 144 -30.72 -31.29 -37.70
CA THR A 144 -30.63 -31.80 -39.08
C THR A 144 -30.89 -33.30 -39.19
N ASP A 145 -30.45 -34.09 -38.21
CA ASP A 145 -30.72 -35.55 -38.17
C ASP A 145 -32.19 -35.88 -37.89
N ASN A 146 -32.92 -35.01 -37.17
CA ASN A 146 -34.36 -35.19 -36.93
C ASN A 146 -35.25 -34.66 -38.07
N LEU A 147 -34.67 -33.98 -39.06
CA LEU A 147 -35.35 -33.43 -40.24
C LEU A 147 -35.10 -34.26 -41.51
N ALA A 148 -34.29 -35.31 -41.45
CA ALA A 148 -34.04 -36.29 -42.50
C ALA A 148 -34.85 -37.58 -42.29
#